data_AF-A0A0E0IQF7-F1
#
_entry.id   AF-A0A0E0IQF7-F1
#
_cell.length_a   1.000
_cell.length_b   1.000
_cell.length_c   1.000
_cell.angle_alpha   90.00
_cell.angle_beta   90.00
_cell.angle_gamma   90.00
#
_symmetry.space_group_name_H-M   'P 1'
#
loop_
_entity.id
_entity.type
_entity.pdbx_description
1 polymer ?
#
loop_
_entity_poly.entity_id
_entity_poly.type
_entity_poly.pdbx_seq_one_letter_code
_entity_poly.pdbx_strand_id
1 'polypeptide(L)'
;MATPEPIARLISHVILDLDGTLLNTDCVVSQVLKPFLVKNGKKWDSKKAHKLVGKTPYEAAAVCNIKALPGANRLIKHLKSNGVPAALASNSPGSNIEAKISCHQGWKESFSEIVGGDEVEKGKPSPDMCCSWKSCRNACIAVPSVPKRTAEFSSADEVINSLLDVRPEKWGLRPFSDWIDDTLPIEPWFIGGPVIKGFGRGSKVLGIPTANLPAENFSDVLSEHTSGVYFGWAGLSTQGIYKMVMSIGWNPYFDNTEKTIEPWLLHDFGEDFYGEELRLIIVGYIRPEANFPSLESLIERIHEDARIAEKALNLPLYAKYTDSPYLRNSLKEDNSANGNQSVIDSK
;
A
#
# COMPACT_ATOMS: atom_id res chain seq x y z
N MET A 1 32.99 22.25 -14.08
CA MET A 1 33.56 21.08 -13.39
C MET A 1 32.39 20.18 -13.04
N ALA A 2 32.34 18.98 -13.61
CA ALA A 2 31.34 17.99 -13.23
C ALA A 2 31.57 17.62 -11.76
N THR A 3 30.52 17.67 -10.94
CA THR A 3 30.53 17.07 -9.60
C THR A 3 30.90 15.60 -9.75
N PRO A 4 31.83 15.05 -8.95
CA PRO A 4 32.12 13.63 -9.01
C PRO A 4 30.83 12.86 -8.76
N GLU A 5 30.52 11.87 -9.60
CA GLU A 5 29.45 10.93 -9.29
C GLU A 5 29.72 10.34 -7.90
N PRO A 6 28.70 10.24 -7.01
CA PRO A 6 28.88 9.60 -5.73
C PRO A 6 29.41 8.19 -5.97
N ILE A 7 30.52 7.83 -5.31
CA ILE A 7 31.01 6.45 -5.29
C ILE A 7 29.84 5.60 -4.82
N ALA A 8 29.31 4.74 -5.69
CA ALA A 8 28.23 3.83 -5.32
C ALA A 8 28.68 3.04 -4.09
N ARG A 9 28.07 3.31 -2.93
CA ARG A 9 28.34 2.56 -1.71
C ARG A 9 27.92 1.11 -2.00
N LEU A 10 28.88 0.21 -2.14
CA LEU A 10 28.58 -1.22 -2.21
C LEU A 10 28.07 -1.66 -0.84
N ILE A 11 26.75 -1.71 -0.72
CA ILE A 11 26.09 -2.25 0.46
C ILE A 11 26.30 -3.76 0.47
N SER A 12 26.79 -4.26 1.60
CA SER A 12 27.08 -5.67 1.81
C SER A 12 26.00 -6.40 2.60
N HIS A 13 25.17 -5.66 3.34
CA HIS A 13 24.13 -6.18 4.24
C HIS A 13 22.95 -5.20 4.29
N VAL A 14 21.73 -5.71 4.45
CA VAL A 14 20.52 -4.87 4.59
C VAL A 14 19.81 -5.21 5.89
N ILE A 15 19.64 -4.20 6.76
CA ILE A 15 18.87 -4.31 8.01
C ILE A 15 17.48 -3.76 7.77
N LEU A 16 16.48 -4.60 8.01
CA LEU A 16 15.07 -4.29 7.84
C LEU A 16 14.40 -4.22 9.21
N ASP A 17 13.61 -3.17 9.40
CA ASP A 17 12.60 -3.18 10.46
C ASP A 17 11.49 -4.19 10.11
N LEU A 18 10.88 -4.80 11.12
CA LEU A 18 9.70 -5.63 10.99
C LEU A 18 8.40 -4.81 10.99
N ASP A 19 8.16 -4.09 12.09
CA ASP A 19 6.86 -3.50 12.41
C ASP A 19 6.70 -2.15 11.69
N GLY A 20 5.68 -2.03 10.84
CA GLY A 20 5.48 -0.84 10.02
C GLY A 20 6.41 -0.72 8.80
N THR A 21 7.29 -1.70 8.56
CA THR A 21 8.12 -1.79 7.33
C THR A 21 7.78 -3.01 6.50
N LEU A 22 7.94 -4.20 7.08
CA LEU A 22 7.62 -5.45 6.42
C LEU A 22 6.20 -5.90 6.73
N LEU A 23 5.68 -5.59 7.92
CA LEU A 23 4.35 -5.96 8.37
C LEU A 23 3.47 -4.74 8.65
N ASN A 24 2.19 -4.83 8.26
CA ASN A 24 1.20 -3.81 8.53
C ASN A 24 0.62 -3.97 9.95
N THR A 25 1.47 -3.83 10.95
CA THR A 25 1.08 -3.98 12.36
C THR A 25 0.21 -2.84 12.86
N ASP A 26 0.38 -1.64 12.33
CA ASP A 26 -0.41 -0.45 12.72
C ASP A 26 -1.91 -0.63 12.42
N CYS A 27 -2.25 -1.24 11.28
CA CYS A 27 -3.63 -1.56 10.92
C CYS A 27 -4.25 -2.57 11.89
N VAL A 28 -3.48 -3.59 12.31
CA VAL A 28 -3.99 -4.57 13.29
C VAL A 28 -4.24 -3.92 14.63
N VAL A 29 -3.35 -3.04 15.11
CA VAL A 29 -3.60 -2.31 16.37
C VAL A 29 -4.86 -1.47 16.26
N SER A 30 -5.11 -0.77 15.15
CA SER A 30 -6.33 0.02 15.01
C SER A 30 -7.58 -0.86 14.94
N GLN A 31 -7.58 -1.97 14.20
CA GLN A 31 -8.74 -2.86 14.07
C GLN A 31 -9.07 -3.64 15.33
N VAL A 32 -8.06 -3.94 16.16
CA VAL A 32 -8.19 -4.80 17.32
C VAL A 32 -8.35 -3.99 18.61
N LEU A 33 -7.49 -2.97 18.80
CA LEU A 33 -7.46 -2.19 20.03
C LEU A 33 -8.55 -1.11 20.05
N LYS A 34 -8.94 -0.52 18.91
CA LYS A 34 -10.00 0.51 18.86
C LYS A 34 -11.35 -0.07 19.31
N PRO A 35 -11.87 -1.20 18.78
CA PRO A 35 -13.14 -1.74 19.25
C PRO A 35 -13.08 -2.17 20.71
N PHE A 36 -11.95 -2.74 21.15
CA PHE A 36 -11.76 -3.13 22.55
C PHE A 36 -11.79 -1.93 23.50
N LEU A 37 -11.08 -0.84 23.18
CA LEU A 37 -11.07 0.37 24.00
C LEU A 37 -12.45 1.03 24.05
N VAL A 38 -13.13 1.13 22.91
CA VAL A 38 -14.50 1.65 22.82
C VAL A 38 -15.46 0.82 23.67
N LYS A 39 -15.38 -0.52 23.58
CA LYS A 39 -16.19 -1.44 24.39
C LYS A 39 -15.97 -1.26 25.90
N ASN A 40 -14.77 -0.84 26.30
CA ASN A 40 -14.41 -0.58 27.70
C ASN A 40 -14.51 0.91 28.09
N GLY A 41 -15.21 1.74 27.30
CA GLY A 41 -15.46 3.15 27.60
C GLY A 41 -14.23 4.06 27.50
N LYS A 42 -13.14 3.59 26.89
CA LYS A 42 -11.91 4.35 26.69
C LYS A 42 -11.89 5.00 25.31
N LYS A 43 -11.31 6.21 25.23
CA LYS A 43 -11.10 6.91 23.96
C LYS A 43 -9.87 6.35 23.24
N TRP A 44 -10.00 6.19 21.93
CA TRP A 44 -8.89 5.85 21.03
C TRP A 44 -7.97 7.06 20.83
N ASP A 45 -6.65 6.84 20.95
CA ASP A 45 -5.61 7.84 20.69
C ASP A 45 -4.62 7.27 19.66
N SER A 46 -4.82 7.64 18.39
CA SER A 46 -3.98 7.17 17.27
C SER A 46 -2.51 7.57 17.40
N LYS A 47 -2.21 8.67 18.10
CA LYS A 47 -0.82 9.15 18.28
C LYS A 47 -0.02 8.25 19.21
N LYS A 48 -0.68 7.49 20.10
CA LYS A 48 -0.02 6.54 21.01
C LYS A 48 0.02 5.11 20.49
N ALA A 49 -0.76 4.79 19.45
CA ALA A 49 -0.89 3.43 18.91
C ALA A 49 0.47 2.81 18.55
N HIS A 50 1.33 3.53 17.82
CA HIS A 50 2.66 3.06 17.42
C HIS A 50 3.59 2.67 18.59
N LYS A 51 3.38 3.21 19.80
CA LYS A 51 4.19 2.87 20.99
C LYS A 51 3.77 1.56 21.65
N LEU A 52 2.58 1.09 21.32
CA LEU A 52 1.94 -0.12 21.85
C LEU A 52 2.16 -1.33 20.94
N VAL A 53 2.39 -1.10 19.65
CA VAL A 53 2.61 -2.13 18.62
C VAL A 53 3.62 -3.18 19.07
N GLY A 54 3.20 -4.44 19.07
CA GLY A 54 4.06 -5.61 19.31
C GLY A 54 4.40 -5.87 20.77
N LYS A 55 3.82 -5.11 21.71
CA LYS A 55 4.11 -5.25 23.16
C LYS A 55 3.06 -6.05 23.91
N THR A 56 1.87 -6.28 23.33
CA THR A 56 0.76 -6.88 24.08
C THR A 56 0.49 -8.34 23.67
N PRO A 57 0.10 -9.22 24.63
CA PRO A 57 -0.33 -10.59 24.31
C PRO A 57 -1.52 -10.67 23.35
N TYR A 58 -2.36 -9.63 23.32
CA TYR A 58 -3.53 -9.56 22.45
C TYR A 58 -3.15 -9.31 20.99
N GLU A 59 -2.13 -8.48 20.73
CA GLU A 59 -1.54 -8.34 19.40
C GLU A 59 -0.84 -9.62 18.97
N ALA A 60 -0.14 -10.30 19.90
CA ALA A 60 0.46 -11.61 19.63
C ALA A 60 -0.58 -12.68 19.24
N ALA A 61 -1.79 -12.62 19.78
CA ALA A 61 -2.91 -13.49 19.39
C ALA A 61 -3.53 -13.14 18.03
N ALA A 62 -3.42 -11.88 17.58
CA ALA A 62 -3.89 -11.42 16.26
C ALA A 62 -2.88 -11.69 15.13
N VAL A 63 -1.72 -12.28 15.46
CA VAL A 63 -0.57 -12.47 14.56
C VAL A 63 -0.89 -13.24 13.29
N CYS A 64 -1.78 -14.23 13.35
CA CYS A 64 -2.14 -15.05 12.19
C CYS A 64 -2.77 -14.25 11.04
N ASN A 65 -3.17 -12.99 11.25
CA ASN A 65 -3.82 -12.15 10.25
C ASN A 65 -3.01 -10.89 9.89
N ILE A 66 -1.78 -10.74 10.40
CA ILE A 66 -0.94 -9.61 10.03
C ILE A 66 -0.48 -9.80 8.58
N LYS A 67 -0.83 -8.87 7.70
CA LYS A 67 -0.41 -8.91 6.30
C LYS A 67 0.98 -8.29 6.14
N ALA A 68 1.74 -8.84 5.20
CA ALA A 68 2.94 -8.20 4.70
C ALA A 68 2.59 -6.89 3.98
N LEU A 69 3.39 -5.84 4.18
CA LEU A 69 3.22 -4.58 3.47
C LEU A 69 3.52 -4.77 1.97
N PRO A 70 2.86 -4.01 1.08
CA PRO A 70 3.11 -4.08 -0.36
C PRO A 70 4.60 -3.89 -0.69
N GLY A 71 5.21 -4.88 -1.33
CA GLY A 71 6.64 -4.88 -1.68
C GLY A 71 7.56 -5.62 -0.69
N ALA A 72 7.09 -5.99 0.51
CA ALA A 72 7.91 -6.70 1.51
C ALA A 72 8.43 -8.05 0.99
N ASN A 73 7.53 -8.93 0.54
CA ASN A 73 7.90 -10.23 -0.03
C ASN A 73 8.82 -10.08 -1.26
N ARG A 74 8.56 -9.06 -2.08
CA ARG A 74 9.36 -8.74 -3.28
C ARG A 74 10.80 -8.39 -2.89
N LEU A 75 10.99 -7.50 -1.91
CA LEU A 75 12.30 -7.10 -1.42
C LEU A 75 13.04 -8.27 -0.77
N ILE A 76 12.40 -9.01 0.15
CA ILE A 76 13.01 -10.16 0.83
C ILE A 76 13.49 -11.20 -0.18
N LYS A 77 12.62 -11.57 -1.14
CA LYS A 77 12.96 -12.53 -2.19
C LYS A 77 14.13 -12.04 -3.04
N HIS A 78 14.16 -10.76 -3.40
CA HIS A 78 15.22 -10.15 -4.19
C HIS A 78 16.57 -10.17 -3.48
N LEU A 79 16.62 -9.79 -2.20
CA LEU A 79 17.85 -9.84 -1.41
C LEU A 79 18.39 -11.27 -1.34
N LYS A 80 17.52 -12.23 -1.03
CA LYS A 80 17.87 -13.65 -0.96
C LYS A 80 18.36 -14.21 -2.30
N SER A 81 17.67 -13.94 -3.40
CA SER A 81 18.06 -14.47 -4.72
C SER A 81 19.37 -13.88 -5.25
N ASN A 82 19.74 -12.70 -4.78
CA ASN A 82 21.01 -12.05 -5.13
C ASN A 82 22.12 -12.28 -4.10
N GLY A 83 21.89 -13.14 -3.09
CA GLY A 83 22.88 -13.46 -2.07
C GLY A 83 23.27 -12.27 -1.19
N VAL A 84 22.38 -11.30 -1.02
CA VAL A 84 22.57 -10.15 -0.13
C VAL A 84 22.08 -10.55 1.27
N PRO A 85 22.97 -10.67 2.27
CA PRO A 85 22.56 -10.96 3.63
C PRO A 85 21.57 -9.91 4.16
N ALA A 86 20.43 -10.38 4.65
CA ALA A 86 19.38 -9.55 5.20
C ALA A 86 19.18 -9.85 6.69
N ALA A 87 18.79 -8.82 7.39
CA ALA A 87 18.81 -8.71 8.83
C ALA A 87 17.46 -8.18 9.31
N LEU A 88 16.90 -8.71 10.39
CA LEU A 88 15.61 -8.24 10.92
C LEU A 88 15.77 -7.62 12.31
N ALA A 89 15.19 -6.44 12.51
CA ALA A 89 15.28 -5.69 13.77
C ALA A 89 13.90 -5.19 14.23
N SER A 90 13.49 -5.52 15.45
CA SER A 90 12.22 -5.02 16.03
C SER A 90 12.36 -4.66 17.51
N ASN A 91 11.59 -3.67 17.96
CA ASN A 91 11.44 -3.34 19.39
C ASN A 91 10.58 -4.37 20.15
N SER A 92 9.96 -5.31 19.44
CA SER A 92 9.21 -6.41 20.03
C SER A 92 10.18 -7.44 20.65
N PRO A 93 9.76 -8.18 21.70
CA PRO A 93 10.53 -9.31 22.19
C PRO A 93 10.74 -10.38 21.12
N GLY A 94 11.84 -11.14 21.20
CA GLY A 94 12.17 -12.21 20.24
C GLY A 94 11.04 -13.21 20.00
N SER A 95 10.33 -13.64 21.05
CA SER A 95 9.18 -14.55 20.95
C SER A 95 8.02 -13.98 20.12
N ASN A 96 7.77 -12.67 20.21
CA ASN A 96 6.74 -11.99 19.42
C ASN A 96 7.17 -11.86 17.96
N ILE A 97 8.46 -11.65 17.70
CA ILE A 97 9.00 -11.62 16.33
C ILE A 97 8.85 -12.99 15.68
N GLU A 98 9.24 -14.06 16.38
CA GLU A 98 9.10 -15.43 15.87
C GLU A 98 7.65 -15.77 15.52
N ALA A 99 6.71 -15.43 16.40
CA ALA A 99 5.29 -15.62 16.12
C ALA A 99 4.89 -14.89 14.83
N LYS A 100 5.24 -13.59 14.70
CA LYS A 100 4.93 -12.76 13.52
C LYS A 100 5.45 -13.34 12.22
N ILE A 101 6.73 -13.70 12.17
CA ILE A 101 7.35 -14.19 10.93
C ILE A 101 6.93 -15.62 10.59
N SER A 102 6.52 -16.42 11.58
CA SER A 102 6.09 -17.82 11.36
C SER A 102 4.83 -17.94 10.49
N CYS A 103 4.01 -16.88 10.45
CA CYS A 103 2.82 -16.80 9.59
C CYS A 103 3.16 -16.50 8.12
N HIS A 104 4.42 -16.18 7.80
CA HIS A 104 4.86 -15.82 6.45
C HIS A 104 5.86 -16.85 5.92
N GLN A 105 5.44 -17.57 4.88
CA GLN A 105 6.24 -18.64 4.29
C GLN A 105 7.62 -18.14 3.84
N GLY A 106 8.67 -18.80 4.32
CA GLY A 106 10.05 -18.54 3.91
C GLY A 106 10.71 -17.34 4.58
N TRP A 107 10.02 -16.61 5.47
CA TRP A 107 10.59 -15.42 6.11
C TRP A 107 11.69 -15.77 7.10
N LYS A 108 11.46 -16.76 7.97
CA LYS A 108 12.45 -17.15 8.99
C LYS A 108 13.80 -17.55 8.38
N GLU A 109 13.78 -18.19 7.21
CA GLU A 109 14.98 -18.64 6.48
C GLU A 109 15.55 -17.57 5.54
N SER A 110 14.98 -16.37 5.52
CA SER A 110 15.45 -15.27 4.66
C SER A 110 16.32 -14.26 5.38
N PHE A 111 16.35 -14.30 6.71
CA PHE A 111 17.17 -13.42 7.53
C PHE A 111 18.34 -14.19 8.15
N SER A 112 19.55 -13.67 8.01
CA SER A 112 20.76 -14.27 8.60
C SER A 112 20.82 -14.09 10.11
N GLU A 113 20.13 -13.07 10.63
CA GLU A 113 20.08 -12.74 12.04
C GLU A 113 18.81 -11.89 12.30
N ILE A 114 18.24 -12.06 13.49
CA ILE A 114 16.99 -11.46 13.93
C ILE A 114 17.25 -10.93 15.35
N VAL A 115 17.03 -9.64 15.57
CA VAL A 115 17.31 -8.98 16.85
C VAL A 115 16.02 -8.40 17.44
N GLY A 116 15.67 -8.88 18.63
CA GLY A 116 14.57 -8.37 19.44
C GLY A 116 14.93 -7.18 20.33
N GLY A 117 13.92 -6.45 20.78
CA GLY A 117 14.08 -5.31 21.68
C GLY A 117 14.53 -5.72 23.09
N ASP A 118 14.33 -6.98 23.46
CA ASP A 118 14.78 -7.61 24.70
C ASP A 118 16.26 -8.04 24.68
N GLU A 119 16.90 -8.00 23.51
CA GLU A 119 18.31 -8.35 23.33
C GLU A 119 19.25 -7.14 23.39
N VAL A 120 18.70 -5.93 23.52
CA VAL A 120 19.45 -4.66 23.47
C VAL A 120 19.07 -3.72 24.62
N GLU A 121 20.02 -2.89 25.07
CA GLU A 121 19.81 -1.96 26.18
C GLU A 121 18.85 -0.81 25.80
N LYS A 122 18.89 -0.35 24.53
CA LYS A 122 17.94 0.63 23.98
C LYS A 122 17.45 0.17 22.61
N GLY A 123 16.14 0.07 22.46
CA GLY A 123 15.50 -0.18 21.17
C GLY A 123 15.52 1.03 20.22
N LYS A 124 15.03 0.83 19.00
CA LYS A 124 14.83 1.88 18.00
C LYS A 124 14.02 3.06 18.57
N PRO A 125 14.37 4.31 18.25
CA PRO A 125 15.30 4.73 17.20
C PRO A 125 16.79 4.73 17.61
N SER A 126 17.16 4.19 18.78
CA SER A 126 18.58 4.07 19.16
C SER A 126 19.34 3.21 18.14
N PRO A 127 20.59 3.58 17.77
CA PRO A 127 21.44 2.75 16.92
C PRO A 127 21.99 1.51 17.63
N ASP A 128 21.72 1.31 18.93
CA ASP A 128 22.26 0.18 19.71
C ASP A 128 21.87 -1.19 19.12
N MET A 129 20.69 -1.27 18.50
CA MET A 129 20.23 -2.46 17.76
C MET A 129 21.02 -2.74 16.48
N CYS A 130 21.75 -1.74 15.95
CA CYS A 130 22.73 -1.90 14.88
C CYS A 130 24.13 -2.21 15.43
N CYS A 131 24.48 -1.68 16.61
CA CYS A 131 25.78 -1.94 17.26
C CYS A 131 25.91 -3.38 17.79
N SER A 132 24.81 -4.04 18.15
CA SER A 132 24.79 -5.48 18.45
C SER A 132 25.25 -6.31 17.24
N TRP A 133 25.08 -5.78 16.03
CA TRP A 133 25.50 -6.40 14.77
C TRP A 133 27.01 -6.20 14.53
N LYS A 134 27.83 -7.06 15.13
CA LYS A 134 29.31 -7.00 15.09
C LYS A 134 29.94 -6.98 13.69
N SER A 135 29.19 -7.26 12.62
CA SER A 135 29.65 -7.34 11.21
C SER A 135 29.32 -6.14 10.31
N CYS A 136 28.52 -5.16 10.74
CA CYS A 136 27.90 -4.19 9.82
C CYS A 136 28.63 -2.85 9.71
N ARG A 137 29.86 -2.82 9.16
CA ARG A 137 30.51 -1.55 8.79
C ARG A 137 30.01 -0.95 7.47
N ASN A 138 29.42 -1.78 6.59
CA ASN A 138 28.91 -1.41 5.25
C ASN A 138 27.45 -1.90 5.07
N ALA A 139 26.56 -1.51 5.98
CA ALA A 139 25.14 -1.91 5.97
C ALA A 139 24.23 -0.73 5.65
N CYS A 140 23.11 -1.02 4.98
CA CYS A 140 21.99 -0.09 4.86
C CYS A 140 20.94 -0.43 5.90
N ILE A 141 20.41 0.58 6.58
CA ILE A 141 19.30 0.42 7.52
C ILE A 141 18.06 0.96 6.83
N ALA A 142 17.11 0.09 6.53
CA ALA A 142 15.79 0.46 6.07
C ALA A 142 14.85 0.56 7.28
N VAL A 143 14.68 1.80 7.75
CA VAL A 143 13.71 2.18 8.79
C VAL A 143 12.51 2.80 8.09
N PRO A 144 11.26 2.44 8.44
CA PRO A 144 10.11 3.00 7.75
C PRO A 144 9.98 4.47 8.14
N SER A 145 9.58 5.26 7.16
CA SER A 145 8.82 6.47 7.41
C SER A 145 7.44 6.03 7.93
N VAL A 146 7.11 6.35 9.18
CA VAL A 146 5.69 6.47 9.54
C VAL A 146 5.14 7.54 8.60
N PRO A 147 4.08 7.26 7.80
CA PRO A 147 3.52 8.26 6.91
C PRO A 147 3.33 9.57 7.68
N LYS A 148 3.88 10.67 7.13
CA LYS A 148 3.85 12.04 7.68
C LYS A 148 4.92 12.42 8.72
N ARG A 149 5.94 11.58 8.96
CA ARG A 149 7.02 11.91 9.91
C ARG A 149 8.42 11.83 9.32
N THR A 150 8.56 12.07 8.02
CA THR A 150 9.86 12.16 7.33
C THR A 150 10.85 13.10 8.06
N ALA A 151 10.36 14.19 8.66
CA ALA A 151 11.16 15.12 9.44
C ALA A 151 11.76 14.51 10.73
N GLU A 152 11.20 13.42 11.26
CA GLU A 152 11.73 12.69 12.41
C GLU A 152 12.92 11.80 12.04
N PHE A 153 13.20 11.61 10.74
CA PHE A 153 14.28 10.77 10.22
C PHE A 153 15.42 11.59 9.59
N SER A 154 15.72 12.76 10.14
CA SER A 154 16.75 13.68 9.60
C SER A 154 18.16 13.09 9.54
N SER A 155 18.42 12.00 10.26
CA SER A 155 19.69 11.27 10.24
C SER A 155 19.79 10.21 9.15
N ALA A 156 18.71 9.96 8.38
CA ALA A 156 18.70 8.96 7.32
C ALA A 156 19.36 9.50 6.04
N ASP A 157 20.12 8.65 5.36
CA ASP A 157 20.69 8.97 4.03
C ASP A 157 19.59 9.09 2.95
N GLU A 158 18.53 8.25 3.05
CA GLU A 158 17.36 8.26 2.16
C GLU A 158 16.11 7.89 2.96
N VAL A 159 14.97 8.52 2.66
CA VAL A 159 13.67 8.14 3.23
C VAL A 159 12.76 7.63 2.12
N ILE A 160 12.30 6.39 2.26
CA ILE A 160 11.41 5.73 1.31
C ILE A 160 10.04 5.56 2.00
N ASN A 161 8.96 5.94 1.30
CA ASN A 161 7.61 5.90 1.86
C ASN A 161 6.88 4.57 1.59
N SER A 162 7.38 3.75 0.65
CA SER A 162 6.83 2.44 0.30
C SER A 162 7.90 1.48 -0.17
N LEU A 163 7.73 0.18 0.14
CA LEU A 163 8.62 -0.85 -0.41
C LEU A 163 8.41 -1.09 -1.91
N LEU A 164 7.32 -0.59 -2.50
CA LEU A 164 7.16 -0.56 -3.97
C LEU A 164 8.11 0.43 -4.65
N ASP A 165 8.55 1.46 -3.92
CA ASP A 165 9.42 2.53 -4.44
C ASP A 165 10.91 2.23 -4.31
N VAL A 166 11.26 1.13 -3.65
CA VAL A 166 12.65 0.73 -3.45
C VAL A 166 13.32 0.49 -4.79
N ARG A 167 14.48 1.09 -4.97
CA ARG A 167 15.37 0.96 -6.13
C ARG A 167 16.73 0.45 -5.66
N PRO A 168 16.95 -0.89 -5.63
CA PRO A 168 18.16 -1.47 -5.07
C PRO A 168 19.45 -1.01 -5.76
N GLU A 169 19.36 -0.57 -7.01
CA GLU A 169 20.48 0.01 -7.76
C GLU A 169 21.04 1.29 -7.13
N LYS A 170 20.21 2.07 -6.42
CA LYS A 170 20.70 3.22 -5.63
C LYS A 170 21.62 2.81 -4.48
N TRP A 171 21.53 1.55 -4.07
CA TRP A 171 22.30 0.93 -2.99
C TRP A 171 23.50 0.12 -3.52
N GLY A 172 23.78 0.21 -4.82
CA GLY A 172 24.80 -0.62 -5.48
C GLY A 172 24.40 -2.10 -5.60
N LEU A 173 23.13 -2.44 -5.35
CA LEU A 173 22.60 -3.79 -5.52
C LEU A 173 22.05 -3.97 -6.94
N ARG A 174 21.80 -5.22 -7.35
CA ARG A 174 21.16 -5.49 -8.64
C ARG A 174 19.75 -4.89 -8.67
N PRO A 175 19.31 -4.24 -9.76
CA PRO A 175 17.95 -3.74 -9.86
C PRO A 175 16.96 -4.91 -9.84
N PHE A 176 15.72 -4.62 -9.46
CA PHE A 176 14.65 -5.58 -9.62
C PHE A 176 14.42 -5.91 -11.11
N SER A 177 14.05 -7.14 -11.40
CA SER A 177 13.81 -7.63 -12.77
C SER A 177 12.34 -7.88 -13.08
N ASP A 178 11.43 -7.36 -12.25
CA ASP A 178 9.99 -7.63 -12.29
C ASP A 178 9.15 -6.45 -12.81
N TRP A 179 9.80 -5.34 -13.15
CA TRP A 179 9.16 -4.25 -13.88
C TRP A 179 8.98 -4.64 -15.36
N ILE A 180 7.81 -4.34 -15.90
CA ILE A 180 7.42 -4.63 -17.28
C ILE A 180 6.92 -3.32 -17.88
N ASP A 181 7.64 -2.77 -18.86
CA ASP A 181 7.25 -1.54 -19.58
C ASP A 181 6.76 -0.43 -18.63
N ASP A 182 7.60 -0.04 -17.66
CA ASP A 182 7.33 0.99 -16.65
C ASP A 182 6.17 0.69 -15.69
N THR A 183 5.76 -0.57 -15.58
CA THR A 183 4.76 -1.04 -14.63
C THR A 183 5.30 -2.14 -13.71
N LEU A 184 4.82 -2.16 -12.47
CA LEU A 184 5.07 -3.22 -11.52
C LEU A 184 3.78 -4.03 -11.32
N PRO A 185 3.74 -5.33 -11.73
CA PRO A 185 2.63 -6.21 -11.36
C PRO A 185 2.48 -6.30 -9.85
N ILE A 186 1.25 -6.23 -9.35
CA ILE A 186 0.92 -6.44 -7.94
C ILE A 186 -0.13 -7.53 -7.79
N GLU A 187 -0.32 -8.02 -6.56
CA GLU A 187 -1.48 -8.86 -6.26
C GLU A 187 -2.75 -8.04 -6.51
N PRO A 188 -3.67 -8.50 -7.37
CA PRO A 188 -4.85 -7.72 -7.69
C PRO A 188 -5.74 -7.51 -6.47
N TRP A 189 -6.30 -6.32 -6.38
CA TRP A 189 -7.27 -5.99 -5.35
C TRP A 189 -8.44 -5.22 -5.94
N PHE A 190 -9.54 -5.23 -5.19
CA PHE A 190 -10.86 -4.89 -5.68
C PHE A 190 -11.48 -3.82 -4.80
N ILE A 191 -12.11 -2.84 -5.43
CA ILE A 191 -12.81 -1.77 -4.72
C ILE A 191 -13.93 -1.24 -5.62
N GLY A 192 -15.03 -0.78 -5.04
CA GLY A 192 -16.09 -0.21 -5.86
C GLY A 192 -17.25 0.29 -5.04
N GLY A 193 -18.02 1.20 -5.64
CA GLY A 193 -19.16 1.86 -5.04
C GLY A 193 -19.71 2.95 -5.95
N PRO A 194 -20.64 3.78 -5.46
CA PRO A 194 -21.24 4.84 -6.27
C PRO A 194 -20.20 5.93 -6.55
N VAL A 195 -20.19 6.43 -7.79
CA VAL A 195 -19.35 7.58 -8.17
C VAL A 195 -19.86 8.84 -7.47
N ILE A 196 -19.00 9.49 -6.69
CA ILE A 196 -19.31 10.71 -5.96
C ILE A 196 -18.61 11.93 -6.57
N LYS A 197 -19.15 13.12 -6.27
CA LYS A 197 -18.48 14.38 -6.60
C LYS A 197 -17.22 14.53 -5.74
N GLY A 198 -16.08 14.77 -6.39
CA GLY A 198 -14.84 15.13 -5.71
C GLY A 198 -14.82 16.59 -5.26
N PHE A 199 -13.65 17.09 -4.86
CA PHE A 199 -13.47 18.43 -4.29
C PHE A 199 -13.41 19.58 -5.33
N GLY A 200 -13.85 19.33 -6.57
CA GLY A 200 -13.99 20.39 -7.59
C GLY A 200 -12.68 21.04 -8.05
N ARG A 201 -11.54 20.34 -7.97
CA ARG A 201 -10.20 20.87 -8.31
C ARG A 201 -9.93 21.06 -9.82
N GLY A 202 -10.97 21.10 -10.66
CA GLY A 202 -10.83 21.41 -12.08
C GLY A 202 -10.24 20.29 -12.95
N SER A 203 -10.19 19.04 -12.49
CA SER A 203 -9.63 17.92 -13.28
C SER A 203 -10.29 17.76 -14.66
N LYS A 204 -11.60 18.03 -14.76
CA LYS A 204 -12.33 18.12 -16.04
C LYS A 204 -11.86 19.26 -16.94
N VAL A 205 -11.50 20.42 -16.37
CA VAL A 205 -10.91 21.56 -17.11
C VAL A 205 -9.52 21.22 -17.62
N LEU A 206 -8.81 20.31 -16.94
CA LEU A 206 -7.50 19.80 -17.36
C LEU A 206 -7.60 18.63 -18.36
N GLY A 207 -8.81 18.21 -18.77
CA GLY A 207 -9.02 17.06 -19.66
C GLY A 207 -8.81 15.69 -19.01
N ILE A 208 -8.82 15.62 -17.67
CA ILE A 208 -8.51 14.42 -16.87
C ILE A 208 -9.70 14.16 -15.91
N PRO A 209 -10.87 13.71 -16.40
CA PRO A 209 -12.03 13.49 -15.54
C PRO A 209 -11.83 12.29 -14.59
N THR A 210 -11.83 12.55 -13.29
CA THR A 210 -11.63 11.53 -12.23
C THR A 210 -12.94 11.18 -11.51
N ALA A 211 -13.31 9.90 -11.47
CA ALA A 211 -14.52 9.38 -10.83
C ALA A 211 -14.25 8.99 -9.36
N ASN A 212 -14.54 9.88 -8.41
CA ASN A 212 -14.20 9.66 -7.00
C ASN A 212 -15.10 8.58 -6.38
N LEU A 213 -14.56 7.81 -5.44
CA LEU A 213 -15.31 6.85 -4.61
C LEU A 213 -15.31 7.29 -3.13
N PRO A 214 -16.35 6.94 -2.34
CA PRO A 214 -16.45 7.33 -0.93
C PRO A 214 -15.40 6.62 -0.06
N ALA A 215 -14.52 7.38 0.60
CA ALA A 215 -13.41 6.83 1.39
C ALA A 215 -13.86 6.08 2.66
N GLU A 216 -14.99 6.47 3.24
CA GLU A 216 -15.52 5.97 4.52
C GLU A 216 -15.69 4.44 4.55
N ASN A 217 -16.07 3.85 3.41
CA ASN A 217 -16.30 2.40 3.30
C ASN A 217 -15.03 1.60 3.02
N PHE A 218 -13.91 2.26 2.70
CA PHE A 218 -12.68 1.61 2.23
C PHE A 218 -11.44 1.99 3.03
N SER A 219 -11.59 2.71 4.14
CA SER A 219 -10.46 3.19 4.94
C SER A 219 -9.48 2.07 5.32
N ASP A 220 -9.98 0.90 5.71
CA ASP A 220 -9.14 -0.28 6.01
C ASP A 220 -8.36 -0.75 4.79
N VAL A 221 -9.03 -0.96 3.65
CA VAL A 221 -8.40 -1.41 2.40
C VAL A 221 -7.37 -0.39 1.91
N LEU A 222 -7.71 0.90 1.92
CA LEU A 222 -6.81 1.98 1.49
C LEU A 222 -5.61 2.16 2.44
N SER A 223 -5.78 1.85 3.73
CA SER A 223 -4.67 1.87 4.68
C SER A 223 -3.60 0.83 4.35
N GLU A 224 -3.99 -0.31 3.77
CA GLU A 224 -3.08 -1.41 3.38
C GLU A 224 -2.25 -1.09 2.12
N HIS A 225 -2.71 -0.16 1.28
CA HIS A 225 -2.08 0.15 -0.01
C HIS A 225 -1.30 1.46 0.06
N THR A 226 -0.10 1.53 -0.52
CA THR A 226 0.66 2.81 -0.51
C THR A 226 -0.03 3.88 -1.35
N SER A 227 0.23 5.15 -1.04
CA SER A 227 -0.09 6.24 -1.96
C SER A 227 0.77 6.14 -3.22
N GLY A 228 0.23 6.59 -4.35
CA GLY A 228 0.89 6.57 -5.65
C GLY A 228 -0.10 6.38 -6.80
N VAL A 229 0.44 6.08 -7.99
CA VAL A 229 -0.33 5.89 -9.22
C VAL A 229 -0.37 4.41 -9.57
N TYR A 230 -1.59 3.93 -9.82
CA TYR A 230 -1.95 2.56 -10.11
C TYR A 230 -2.72 2.48 -11.43
N PHE A 231 -2.93 1.28 -11.94
CA PHE A 231 -3.74 1.05 -13.13
C PHE A 231 -4.51 -0.27 -13.05
N GLY A 232 -5.52 -0.39 -13.91
CA GLY A 232 -6.33 -1.59 -13.98
C GLY A 232 -7.59 -1.42 -14.81
N TRP A 233 -8.65 -2.10 -14.37
CA TRP A 233 -9.92 -2.16 -15.07
C TRP A 233 -11.03 -1.54 -14.23
N ALA A 234 -11.94 -0.86 -14.91
CA ALA A 234 -13.11 -0.22 -14.34
C ALA A 234 -14.38 -0.75 -15.02
N GLY A 235 -15.35 -1.22 -14.25
CA GLY A 235 -16.65 -1.66 -14.71
C GLY A 235 -17.71 -0.67 -14.25
N LEU A 236 -18.43 -0.09 -15.19
CA LEU A 236 -19.62 0.72 -14.97
C LEU A 236 -20.85 -0.14 -15.26
N SER A 237 -21.81 -0.13 -14.35
CA SER A 237 -22.98 -1.03 -14.39
C SER A 237 -23.84 -0.87 -15.66
N THR A 238 -23.84 0.32 -16.27
CA THR A 238 -24.65 0.62 -17.46
C THR A 238 -23.84 0.86 -18.73
N GLN A 239 -22.54 1.13 -18.62
CA GLN A 239 -21.71 1.59 -19.75
C GLN A 239 -20.68 0.55 -20.22
N GLY A 240 -20.27 -0.38 -19.34
CA GLY A 240 -19.34 -1.46 -19.69
C GLY A 240 -18.01 -1.38 -18.98
N ILE A 241 -16.98 -1.98 -19.57
CA ILE A 241 -15.66 -2.14 -18.97
C ILE A 241 -14.63 -1.28 -19.71
N TYR A 242 -13.83 -0.55 -18.93
CA TYR A 242 -12.85 0.40 -19.40
C TYR A 242 -11.49 0.18 -18.74
N LYS A 243 -10.43 0.56 -19.43
CA LYS A 243 -9.11 0.72 -18.82
C LYS A 243 -9.13 1.94 -17.92
N MET A 244 -8.35 1.91 -16.85
CA MET A 244 -8.20 3.05 -15.95
C MET A 244 -6.76 3.25 -15.48
N VAL A 245 -6.43 4.50 -15.18
CA VAL A 245 -5.33 4.90 -14.32
C VAL A 245 -5.93 5.50 -13.05
N MET A 246 -5.30 5.29 -11.89
CA MET A 246 -5.86 5.72 -10.61
C MET A 246 -4.81 6.30 -9.69
N SER A 247 -5.11 7.45 -9.11
CA SER A 247 -4.32 8.01 -8.01
C SER A 247 -4.87 7.55 -6.67
N ILE A 248 -3.98 7.13 -5.76
CA ILE A 248 -4.26 6.98 -4.34
C ILE A 248 -3.42 8.01 -3.60
N GLY A 249 -4.06 8.93 -2.88
CA GLY A 249 -3.39 10.02 -2.19
C GLY A 249 -4.04 10.36 -0.86
N TRP A 250 -3.42 11.26 -0.09
CA TRP A 250 -3.99 11.71 1.19
C TRP A 250 -4.88 12.93 1.01
N ASN A 251 -5.97 13.02 1.78
CA ASN A 251 -6.87 14.17 1.73
C ASN A 251 -6.41 15.31 2.65
N PRO A 252 -5.97 16.47 2.12
CA PRO A 252 -5.51 17.58 2.94
C PRO A 252 -6.60 18.21 3.82
N TYR A 253 -7.88 18.06 3.45
CA TYR A 253 -9.01 18.67 4.17
C TYR A 253 -9.45 17.90 5.42
N PHE A 254 -9.01 16.65 5.56
CA PHE A 254 -9.33 15.80 6.71
C PHE A 254 -8.07 15.55 7.54
N ASP A 255 -7.22 16.55 7.77
CA ASP A 255 -5.94 16.40 8.48
C ASP A 255 -5.04 15.27 7.90
N ASN A 256 -5.22 14.98 6.60
CA ASN A 256 -4.65 13.81 5.93
C ASN A 256 -4.97 12.47 6.61
N THR A 257 -6.03 12.32 7.41
CA THR A 257 -6.31 11.06 8.13
C THR A 257 -6.82 9.95 7.22
N GLU A 258 -7.36 10.32 6.06
CA GLU A 258 -7.95 9.38 5.10
C GLU A 258 -7.33 9.54 3.71
N LYS A 259 -7.22 8.42 3.01
CA LYS A 259 -6.80 8.39 1.61
C LYS A 259 -8.00 8.54 0.69
N THR A 260 -7.79 9.20 -0.44
CA THR A 260 -8.75 9.28 -1.55
C THR A 260 -8.30 8.37 -2.68
N ILE A 261 -9.27 7.93 -3.49
CA ILE A 261 -9.03 7.23 -4.74
C ILE A 261 -9.70 7.98 -5.88
N GLU A 262 -8.90 8.24 -6.91
CA GLU A 262 -9.27 9.09 -8.03
C GLU A 262 -8.94 8.36 -9.34
N PRO A 263 -9.78 7.39 -9.75
CA PRO A 263 -9.64 6.72 -11.03
C PRO A 263 -10.05 7.66 -12.17
N TRP A 264 -9.23 7.70 -13.20
CA TRP A 264 -9.55 8.23 -14.52
C TRP A 264 -9.77 7.05 -15.47
N LEU A 265 -11.02 6.89 -15.91
CA LEU A 265 -11.39 5.91 -16.93
C LEU A 265 -10.93 6.45 -18.28
N LEU A 266 -10.15 5.66 -19.01
CA LEU A 266 -9.50 6.04 -20.27
C LEU A 266 -10.47 5.92 -21.44
N HIS A 267 -11.53 6.72 -21.36
CA HIS A 267 -12.62 6.80 -22.30
C HIS A 267 -13.23 8.20 -22.29
N ASP A 268 -13.74 8.63 -23.44
CA ASP A 268 -14.43 9.92 -23.58
C ASP A 268 -15.92 9.72 -23.34
N PHE A 269 -16.42 10.27 -22.23
CA PHE A 269 -17.82 10.18 -21.85
C PHE A 269 -18.55 11.48 -22.22
N GLY A 270 -19.68 11.35 -22.91
CA GLY A 270 -20.50 12.51 -23.29
C GLY A 270 -21.19 13.19 -22.09
N GLU A 271 -21.42 12.46 -21.00
CA GLU A 271 -22.13 12.93 -19.81
C GLU A 271 -21.46 12.42 -18.53
N ASP A 272 -21.71 13.12 -17.41
CA ASP A 272 -21.25 12.68 -16.10
C ASP A 272 -22.08 11.49 -15.59
N PHE A 273 -21.45 10.54 -14.90
CA PHE A 273 -22.08 9.32 -14.39
C PHE A 273 -22.08 9.25 -12.85
N TYR A 274 -22.36 10.38 -12.19
CA TYR A 274 -22.49 10.41 -10.73
C TYR A 274 -23.60 9.48 -10.24
N GLY A 275 -23.34 8.76 -9.15
CA GLY A 275 -24.25 7.79 -8.56
C GLY A 275 -24.24 6.42 -9.23
N GLU A 276 -23.61 6.28 -10.41
CA GLU A 276 -23.44 4.97 -11.05
C GLU A 276 -22.49 4.10 -10.22
N GLU A 277 -22.77 2.80 -10.17
CA GLU A 277 -21.92 1.82 -9.48
C GLU A 277 -20.66 1.55 -10.31
N LEU A 278 -19.51 1.93 -9.76
CA LEU A 278 -18.19 1.72 -10.34
C LEU A 278 -17.46 0.60 -9.60
N ARG A 279 -16.98 -0.40 -10.34
CA ARG A 279 -16.18 -1.53 -9.85
C ARG A 279 -14.77 -1.45 -10.41
N LEU A 280 -13.75 -1.50 -9.56
CA LEU A 280 -12.35 -1.38 -9.96
C LEU A 280 -11.58 -2.66 -9.61
N ILE A 281 -10.79 -3.15 -10.57
CA ILE A 281 -9.75 -4.15 -10.34
C ILE A 281 -8.40 -3.46 -10.57
N ILE A 282 -7.61 -3.34 -9.52
CA ILE A 282 -6.27 -2.77 -9.59
C ILE A 282 -5.30 -3.93 -9.80
N VAL A 283 -4.46 -3.84 -10.82
CA VAL A 283 -3.60 -4.97 -11.26
C VAL A 283 -2.11 -4.62 -11.27
N GLY A 284 -1.76 -3.34 -11.17
CA GLY A 284 -0.38 -2.91 -11.18
C GLY A 284 -0.17 -1.50 -10.65
N TYR A 285 1.10 -1.21 -10.38
CA TYR A 285 1.61 0.06 -9.89
C TYR A 285 2.49 0.73 -10.96
N ILE A 286 2.47 2.05 -11.04
CA ILE A 286 3.29 2.84 -11.98
C ILE A 286 4.38 3.60 -11.24
N ARG A 287 4.02 4.42 -10.24
CA ARG A 287 4.98 5.31 -9.57
C ARG A 287 4.45 5.88 -8.25
N PRO A 288 5.34 6.42 -7.40
CA PRO A 288 4.91 7.18 -6.22
C PRO A 288 4.30 8.54 -6.58
N GLU A 289 3.68 9.16 -5.58
CA GLU A 289 3.34 10.58 -5.61
C GLU A 289 4.62 11.43 -5.82
N ALA A 290 4.50 12.50 -6.60
CA ALA A 290 5.61 13.38 -6.91
C ALA A 290 5.15 14.84 -6.85
N ASN A 291 6.07 15.73 -6.46
CA ASN A 291 5.87 17.17 -6.56
C ASN A 291 6.25 17.63 -7.97
N PHE A 292 5.45 18.53 -8.53
CA PHE A 292 5.64 19.06 -9.87
C PHE A 292 5.96 20.55 -9.83
N PRO A 293 6.94 21.04 -10.62
CA PRO A 293 7.30 22.44 -10.65
C PRO A 293 6.24 23.33 -11.31
N SER A 294 5.37 22.77 -12.16
CA SER A 294 4.27 23.49 -12.80
C SER A 294 3.06 22.60 -13.06
N LEU A 295 1.90 23.23 -13.33
CA LEU A 295 0.68 22.54 -13.71
C LEU A 295 0.85 21.76 -15.03
N GLU A 296 1.57 22.31 -16.00
CA GLU A 296 1.84 21.66 -17.28
C GLU A 296 2.64 20.36 -17.09
N SER A 297 3.68 20.40 -16.26
CA SER A 297 4.48 19.20 -15.96
C SER A 297 3.67 18.12 -15.21
N LEU A 298 2.69 18.52 -14.41
CA LEU A 298 1.74 17.60 -13.78
C LEU A 298 0.82 16.97 -14.82
N ILE A 299 0.22 17.77 -15.71
CA ILE A 299 -0.68 17.28 -16.77
C ILE A 299 0.05 16.32 -17.71
N GLU A 300 1.23 16.71 -18.18
CA GLU A 300 2.08 15.88 -19.05
C GLU A 300 2.38 14.54 -18.39
N ARG A 301 2.71 14.55 -17.10
CA ARG A 301 2.96 13.32 -16.35
C ARG A 301 1.72 12.45 -16.23
N ILE A 302 0.53 13.01 -15.98
CA ILE A 302 -0.72 12.25 -15.89
C ILE A 302 -1.04 11.58 -17.24
N HIS A 303 -0.85 12.29 -18.35
CA HIS A 303 -1.02 11.71 -19.68
C HIS A 303 0.01 10.62 -20.00
N GLU A 304 1.25 10.75 -19.51
CA GLU A 304 2.24 9.66 -19.58
C GLU A 304 1.77 8.43 -18.80
N ASP A 305 1.32 8.61 -17.56
CA ASP A 305 0.84 7.51 -16.73
C ASP A 305 -0.37 6.80 -17.39
N ALA A 306 -1.28 7.55 -18.04
CA ALA A 306 -2.37 6.98 -18.83
C ALA A 306 -1.88 6.18 -20.05
N ARG A 307 -0.89 6.68 -20.79
CA ARG A 307 -0.29 5.96 -21.93
C ARG A 307 0.40 4.66 -21.50
N ILE A 308 1.12 4.69 -20.37
CA ILE A 308 1.71 3.50 -19.76
C ILE A 308 0.63 2.48 -19.41
N ALA A 309 -0.43 2.91 -18.72
CA ALA A 309 -1.55 2.05 -18.33
C ALA A 309 -2.25 1.42 -19.55
N GLU A 310 -2.55 2.21 -20.59
CA GLU A 310 -3.20 1.70 -21.81
C GLU A 310 -2.40 0.61 -22.50
N LYS A 311 -1.09 0.84 -22.64
CA LYS A 311 -0.17 -0.12 -23.25
C LYS A 311 -0.07 -1.39 -22.40
N ALA A 312 0.17 -1.23 -21.10
CA ALA A 312 0.32 -2.35 -20.16
C ALA A 312 -0.93 -3.24 -20.13
N LEU A 313 -2.13 -2.66 -20.10
CA LEU A 313 -3.39 -3.42 -20.04
C LEU A 313 -3.68 -4.27 -21.28
N ASN A 314 -2.92 -4.14 -22.36
CA ASN A 314 -2.97 -5.06 -23.51
C ASN A 314 -2.14 -6.33 -23.32
N LEU A 315 -1.22 -6.35 -22.36
CA LEU A 315 -0.39 -7.52 -22.09
C LEU A 315 -1.24 -8.64 -21.48
N PRO A 316 -1.05 -9.93 -21.89
CA PRO A 316 -1.87 -11.05 -21.40
C PRO A 316 -1.95 -11.17 -19.87
N LEU A 317 -0.86 -10.79 -19.17
CA LEU A 317 -0.80 -10.79 -17.70
C LEU A 317 -1.89 -9.92 -17.07
N TYR A 318 -2.22 -8.78 -17.69
CA TYR A 318 -3.19 -7.80 -17.19
C TYR A 318 -4.54 -7.87 -17.92
N ALA A 319 -4.53 -8.20 -19.21
CA ALA A 319 -5.72 -8.29 -20.05
C ALA A 319 -6.73 -9.32 -19.53
N LYS A 320 -6.25 -10.43 -18.96
CA LYS A 320 -7.10 -11.51 -18.41
C LYS A 320 -8.13 -11.02 -17.37
N TYR A 321 -7.90 -9.88 -16.72
CA TYR A 321 -8.82 -9.35 -15.70
C TYR A 321 -10.05 -8.66 -16.30
N THR A 322 -10.05 -8.33 -17.59
CA THR A 322 -11.23 -7.75 -18.27
C THR A 322 -12.44 -8.70 -18.29
N ASP A 323 -12.20 -10.00 -18.14
CA ASP A 323 -13.25 -11.02 -18.11
C ASP A 323 -13.76 -11.33 -16.70
N SER A 324 -13.23 -10.65 -15.69
CA SER A 324 -13.64 -10.84 -14.30
C SER A 324 -15.15 -10.54 -14.13
N PRO A 325 -15.93 -11.48 -13.56
CA PRO A 325 -17.33 -11.24 -13.22
C PRO A 325 -17.55 -10.03 -12.32
N TYR A 326 -16.55 -9.68 -11.49
CA TYR A 326 -16.62 -8.51 -10.61
C TYR A 326 -16.87 -7.19 -11.34
N LEU A 327 -16.36 -7.05 -12.57
CA LEU A 327 -16.55 -5.85 -13.40
C LEU A 327 -17.93 -5.80 -14.07
N ARG A 328 -18.62 -6.95 -14.15
CA ARG A 328 -19.90 -7.12 -14.85
C ARG A 328 -21.02 -7.28 -13.82
N ASN A 329 -21.22 -6.29 -12.96
CA ASN A 329 -22.39 -6.35 -12.09
C ASN A 329 -23.62 -5.98 -12.92
N SER A 330 -24.39 -6.99 -13.31
CA SER A 330 -25.69 -6.82 -13.97
C SER A 330 -26.68 -6.22 -12.99
N LEU A 331 -27.31 -5.10 -13.34
CA LEU A 331 -28.58 -4.67 -12.75
C LEU A 331 -29.70 -5.66 -13.13
N LYS A 332 -29.65 -6.90 -12.64
CA LYS A 332 -30.72 -7.90 -12.76
C LYS A 332 -30.66 -8.88 -11.59
N GLU A 333 -31.38 -8.53 -10.52
CA GLU A 333 -31.84 -9.32 -9.34
C GLU A 333 -32.07 -8.23 -8.26
N ASP A 334 -33.26 -7.76 -7.88
CA ASP A 334 -34.56 -8.38 -7.65
C ASP A 334 -35.72 -7.44 -8.04
N ASN A 335 -36.63 -7.90 -8.90
CA ASN A 335 -38.00 -7.36 -8.99
C ASN A 335 -38.96 -8.47 -9.46
N SER A 336 -38.78 -9.67 -8.93
CA SER A 336 -39.70 -10.79 -9.15
C SER A 336 -39.70 -11.75 -7.97
N ALA A 337 -40.23 -11.28 -6.84
CA ALA A 337 -40.88 -12.16 -5.87
C ALA A 337 -42.16 -11.46 -5.37
N ASN A 338 -43.25 -11.84 -6.03
CA ASN A 338 -44.65 -11.68 -5.61
C ASN A 338 -44.80 -11.72 -4.08
N GLY A 339 -45.57 -10.84 -3.42
CA GLY A 339 -46.96 -10.60 -3.77
C GLY A 339 -47.82 -11.82 -3.45
N ASN A 340 -47.92 -12.24 -2.19
CA ASN A 340 -49.07 -12.94 -1.60
C ASN A 340 -48.84 -13.22 -0.11
N GLN A 341 -49.27 -12.30 0.76
CA GLN A 341 -49.50 -12.58 2.17
C GLN A 341 -50.92 -13.14 2.31
N SER A 342 -51.10 -14.45 2.16
CA SER A 342 -52.32 -15.13 2.61
C SER A 342 -52.19 -15.48 4.09
N VAL A 343 -53.03 -14.82 4.87
CA VAL A 343 -53.55 -15.24 6.17
C VAL A 343 -53.76 -16.76 6.22
N ILE A 344 -53.33 -17.43 7.30
CA ILE A 344 -54.11 -18.47 8.02
C ILE A 344 -53.49 -18.67 9.41
N ASP A 345 -54.43 -18.73 10.36
CA ASP A 345 -54.38 -18.87 11.80
C ASP A 345 -53.76 -20.16 12.38
N SER A 346 -53.29 -20.03 13.62
CA SER A 346 -53.57 -20.87 14.80
C SER A 346 -53.60 -22.40 14.66
N LYS A 347 -52.61 -23.09 15.24
CA LYS A 347 -52.76 -23.97 16.43
C LYS A 347 -51.44 -24.55 16.89
#